data_AF-A0A9P7E4P2-F1
#
_entry.id   AF-A0A9P7E4P2-F1
#
_cell.length_a   1.000
_cell.length_b   1.000
_cell.length_c   1.000
_cell.angle_alpha   90.00
_cell.angle_beta   90.00
_cell.angle_gamma   90.00
#
_symmetry.space_group_name_H-M   'P 1'
#
loop_
_entity.id
_entity.type
_entity.pdbx_description
1 polymer ?
#
loop_
_entity_poly.entity_id
_entity_poly.type
_entity_poly.pdbx_seq_one_letter_code
_entity_poly.pdbx_strand_id
1 'polypeptide(L)'
;MTYTIAVRTIDTTASDPGFTVVEKTVWYYANGGTWSNTGSIETLVMGGSGTSGALRFRNGAGEEFLVTLGIHNYNVWCDAVTDLAPGDTGLKIHTEYYTG
;
A
#
# COMPACT_ATOMS: atom_id res chain seq x y z
N MET A 1 7.09 15.23 -13.12
CA MET A 1 7.37 13.90 -13.71
C MET A 1 6.58 12.90 -12.88
N THR A 2 5.76 12.07 -13.50
CA THR A 2 4.97 11.04 -12.80
C THR A 2 5.83 9.81 -12.51
N TYR A 3 5.47 9.06 -11.48
CA TYR A 3 6.12 7.78 -11.13
C TYR A 3 5.07 6.68 -11.06
N THR A 4 5.45 5.47 -11.46
CA THR A 4 4.56 4.30 -11.45
C THR A 4 5.22 3.15 -10.71
N ILE A 5 4.48 2.53 -9.78
CA ILE A 5 4.88 1.29 -9.10
C ILE A 5 3.84 0.23 -9.43
N ALA A 6 4.28 -0.91 -9.96
CA ALA A 6 3.45 -2.08 -10.21
C ALA A 6 3.72 -3.16 -9.16
N VAL A 7 2.67 -3.67 -8.54
CA VAL A 7 2.72 -4.63 -7.43
C VAL A 7 2.01 -5.91 -7.86
N ARG A 8 2.71 -7.03 -7.73
CA ARG A 8 2.12 -8.37 -7.85
C ARG A 8 2.17 -9.03 -6.48
N THR A 9 1.01 -9.37 -5.94
CA THR A 9 0.93 -10.17 -4.72
C THR A 9 1.11 -11.65 -5.07
N ILE A 10 2.05 -12.31 -4.39
CA ILE A 10 2.27 -13.75 -4.48
C ILE A 10 2.04 -14.29 -3.07
N ASP A 11 0.89 -14.90 -2.85
CA ASP A 11 0.59 -15.61 -1.60
C ASP A 11 0.98 -17.08 -1.77
N THR A 12 2.00 -17.52 -1.03
CA THR A 12 2.46 -18.91 -1.02
C THR A 12 1.93 -19.70 0.16
N THR A 13 1.07 -19.10 0.98
CA THR A 13 0.43 -19.80 2.10
C THR A 13 -0.68 -20.70 1.58
N ALA A 14 -0.84 -21.89 2.17
CA ALA A 14 -1.94 -22.80 1.82
C ALA A 14 -3.29 -22.37 2.46
N SER A 15 -3.46 -21.08 2.76
CA SER A 15 -4.67 -20.57 3.39
C SER A 15 -5.74 -20.29 2.34
N ASP A 16 -6.96 -20.78 2.59
CA ASP A 16 -8.14 -20.53 1.76
C ASP A 16 -9.21 -19.85 2.63
N PRO A 17 -9.60 -18.59 2.36
CA PRO A 17 -9.00 -17.68 1.38
C PRO A 17 -7.67 -17.10 1.92
N GLY A 18 -6.67 -16.99 1.04
CA GLY A 18 -5.40 -16.31 1.33
C GLY A 18 -5.57 -14.83 1.67
N PHE A 19 -4.48 -14.08 1.73
CA PHE A 19 -4.53 -12.64 1.96
C PHE A 19 -5.19 -11.91 0.78
N THR A 20 -6.14 -11.03 1.09
CA THR A 20 -6.84 -10.17 0.12
C THR A 20 -6.65 -8.71 0.46
N VAL A 21 -6.63 -7.83 -0.56
CA VAL A 21 -6.57 -6.38 -0.34
C VAL A 21 -7.92 -5.88 0.16
N VAL A 22 -7.95 -5.27 1.34
CA VAL A 22 -9.15 -4.73 1.99
C VAL A 22 -9.19 -3.20 2.05
N GLU A 23 -8.07 -2.54 1.77
CA GLU A 23 -7.99 -1.07 1.72
C GLU A 23 -6.87 -0.61 0.80
N LYS A 24 -7.09 0.50 0.10
CA LYS A 24 -6.09 1.17 -0.73
C LYS A 24 -6.10 2.65 -0.39
N THR A 25 -4.94 3.22 -0.10
CA THR A 25 -4.80 4.65 0.20
C THR A 25 -3.73 5.29 -0.67
N VAL A 26 -3.84 6.60 -0.86
CA VAL A 26 -2.86 7.43 -1.56
C VAL A 26 -2.65 8.70 -0.75
N TRP A 27 -1.38 9.06 -0.49
CA TRP A 27 -1.05 10.30 0.19
C TRP A 27 -1.19 11.49 -0.77
N TYR A 28 -1.59 12.65 -0.26
CA TYR A 28 -2.00 13.79 -1.11
C TYR A 28 -0.84 14.63 -1.65
N TYR A 29 0.38 14.45 -1.16
CA TYR A 29 1.55 15.16 -1.67
C TYR A 29 1.82 14.83 -3.14
N ALA A 30 2.62 15.68 -3.80
CA ALA A 30 3.02 15.51 -5.20
C ALA A 30 1.84 15.34 -6.18
N ASN A 31 0.74 16.06 -5.94
CA ASN A 31 -0.54 15.94 -6.67
C ASN A 31 -1.23 14.57 -6.51
N GLY A 32 -0.94 13.88 -5.41
CA GLY A 32 -1.49 12.58 -5.08
C GLY A 32 -1.14 11.51 -6.09
N GLY A 33 -2.12 10.66 -6.37
CA GLY A 33 -1.99 9.53 -7.27
C GLY A 33 -3.25 8.68 -7.28
N THR A 34 -3.20 7.60 -8.04
CA THR A 34 -4.32 6.66 -8.17
C THR A 34 -3.81 5.23 -8.14
N TRP A 35 -4.59 4.36 -7.48
CA TRP A 35 -4.48 2.92 -7.64
C TRP A 35 -5.40 2.47 -8.77
N SER A 36 -4.89 1.61 -9.65
CA SER A 36 -5.68 0.83 -10.59
C SER A 36 -5.31 -0.64 -10.48
N ASN A 37 -6.24 -1.53 -10.80
CA ASN A 37 -6.00 -2.97 -10.83
C ASN A 37 -6.18 -3.47 -12.26
N THR A 38 -5.27 -4.31 -12.74
CA THR A 38 -5.40 -5.05 -14.00
C THR A 38 -5.00 -6.50 -13.77
N GLY A 39 -6.00 -7.36 -13.57
CA GLY A 39 -5.77 -8.76 -13.20
C GLY A 39 -5.11 -8.87 -11.83
N SER A 40 -3.95 -9.53 -11.76
CA SER A 40 -3.21 -9.70 -10.50
C SER A 40 -2.21 -8.59 -10.18
N ILE A 41 -2.23 -7.48 -10.95
CA ILE A 41 -1.33 -6.35 -10.77
C ILE A 41 -2.08 -5.14 -10.23
N GLU A 42 -1.65 -4.66 -9.07
CA GLU A 42 -2.01 -3.36 -8.52
C GLU A 42 -1.01 -2.31 -9.00
N THR A 43 -1.47 -1.22 -9.59
CA THR A 43 -0.62 -0.16 -10.14
C THR A 43 -0.89 1.15 -9.42
N LEU A 44 0.13 1.70 -8.79
CA LEU A 44 0.12 3.04 -8.19
C LEU A 44 0.77 4.02 -9.16
N VAL A 45 -0.01 4.99 -9.66
CA VAL A 45 0.50 6.12 -10.44
C VAL A 45 0.51 7.36 -9.56
N MET A 46 1.68 7.94 -9.33
CA MET A 46 1.90 9.13 -8.51
C MET A 46 2.20 10.35 -9.38
N GLY A 47 1.68 11.51 -8.99
CA GLY A 47 1.90 12.78 -9.69
C GLY A 47 3.36 13.27 -9.66
N GLY A 48 4.15 12.81 -8.69
CA GLY A 48 5.58 13.11 -8.57
C GLY A 48 6.27 12.42 -7.39
N SER A 49 7.54 12.75 -7.17
CA SER A 49 8.30 12.33 -5.98
C SER A 49 7.78 13.06 -4.74
N GLY A 50 7.80 12.38 -3.59
CA GLY A 50 7.36 12.92 -2.28
C GLY A 50 5.98 12.43 -1.84
N THR A 51 5.47 11.34 -2.43
CA THR A 51 4.19 10.72 -2.05
C THR A 51 4.28 9.19 -2.10
N SER A 52 3.21 8.53 -1.66
CA SER A 52 3.09 7.07 -1.58
C SER A 52 1.64 6.62 -1.67
N GLY A 53 1.48 5.31 -1.84
CA GLY A 53 0.23 4.60 -1.67
C GLY A 53 0.43 3.40 -0.76
N ALA A 54 -0.64 2.94 -0.13
CA ALA A 54 -0.61 1.75 0.72
C ALA A 54 -1.72 0.76 0.35
N LEU A 55 -1.42 -0.52 0.50
CA LEU A 55 -2.32 -1.65 0.34
C LEU A 55 -2.43 -2.38 1.67
N ARG A 56 -3.62 -2.43 2.27
CA ARG A 56 -3.87 -3.23 3.48
C ARG A 56 -4.42 -4.59 3.10
N PHE A 57 -3.82 -5.63 3.66
CA PHE A 57 -4.19 -7.02 3.42
C PHE A 57 -4.84 -7.61 4.66
N ARG A 58 -5.80 -8.52 4.45
CA ARG A 58 -6.44 -9.33 5.51
C ARG A 58 -6.66 -10.76 5.01
N ASN A 59 -6.44 -11.76 5.86
CA ASN A 59 -6.81 -13.15 5.58
C ASN A 59 -8.08 -13.60 6.35
N GLY A 60 -8.52 -14.85 6.11
CA GLY A 60 -9.70 -15.41 6.77
C GLY A 60 -9.60 -15.57 8.30
N ALA A 61 -8.38 -15.59 8.86
CA ALA A 61 -8.14 -15.67 10.30
C ALA A 61 -8.17 -14.30 11.00
N GLY A 62 -8.25 -13.20 10.23
CA GLY A 62 -8.22 -11.85 10.75
C GLY A 62 -6.81 -11.27 10.93
N GLU A 63 -5.77 -11.94 10.43
CA GLU A 63 -4.43 -11.38 10.38
C GLU A 63 -4.39 -10.25 9.35
N GLU A 64 -3.70 -9.16 9.70
CA GLU A 64 -3.65 -7.95 8.89
C GLU A 64 -2.24 -7.37 8.84
N PHE A 65 -1.91 -6.84 7.66
CA PHE A 65 -0.69 -6.05 7.47
C PHE A 65 -0.91 -4.98 6.40
N LEU A 66 -0.08 -3.95 6.42
CA LEU A 66 -0.08 -2.85 5.45
C LEU A 66 1.24 -2.82 4.71
N VAL A 67 1.20 -2.76 3.38
CA VAL A 67 2.39 -2.50 2.55
C VAL A 67 2.28 -1.07 2.01
N THR A 68 3.29 -0.25 2.28
CA THR A 68 3.39 1.14 1.78
C THR A 68 4.52 1.24 0.77
N LEU A 69 4.26 1.89 -0.36
CA LEU A 69 5.20 2.05 -1.47
C LEU A 69 5.18 3.50 -1.94
N GLY A 70 6.35 4.09 -2.17
CA GLY A 70 6.40 5.47 -2.63
C GLY A 70 7.73 5.87 -3.24
N ILE A 71 7.83 7.17 -3.53
CA ILE A 71 9.04 7.80 -4.05
C ILE A 71 9.43 8.93 -3.11
N HIS A 72 10.65 8.93 -2.59
CA HIS A 72 11.20 9.97 -1.73
C HIS A 72 12.56 10.40 -2.28
N ASN A 73 12.73 11.73 -2.49
CA ASN A 73 13.91 12.30 -3.14
C ASN A 73 14.35 11.51 -4.39
N TYR A 74 13.38 11.26 -5.29
CA TYR A 74 13.56 10.58 -6.57
C TYR A 74 13.97 9.10 -6.49
N ASN A 75 13.99 8.50 -5.28
CA ASN A 75 14.29 7.10 -5.05
C ASN A 75 13.06 6.35 -4.55
N VAL A 76 12.94 5.08 -4.92
CA VAL A 76 11.88 4.19 -4.41
C VAL A 76 12.10 3.90 -2.93
N TRP A 77 11.01 3.82 -2.18
CA TRP A 77 11.00 3.28 -0.83
C TRP A 77 9.77 2.39 -0.64
N CYS A 78 9.88 1.46 0.31
CA CYS A 78 8.78 0.60 0.73
C CYS A 78 8.91 0.28 2.22
N ASP A 79 7.79 -0.06 2.83
CA ASP A 79 7.73 -0.59 4.18
C ASP A 79 6.53 -1.53 4.34
N ALA A 80 6.58 -2.40 5.35
CA ALA A 80 5.49 -3.29 5.73
C ALA A 80 5.26 -3.25 7.24
N VAL A 81 4.03 -2.94 7.64
CA VAL A 81 3.60 -2.96 9.03
C VAL A 81 2.74 -4.18 9.27
N THR A 82 3.21 -5.11 10.10
CA THR A 82 2.49 -6.34 10.50
C THR A 82 1.75 -6.15 11.82
N ASP A 83 0.98 -7.16 12.21
CA ASP A 83 0.32 -7.22 13.53
C ASP A 83 -0.55 -6.00 13.84
N LEU A 84 -1.25 -5.50 12.82
CA LEU A 84 -2.11 -4.31 12.95
C LEU A 84 -3.18 -4.55 14.01
N ALA A 85 -3.32 -3.61 14.95
CA ALA A 85 -4.35 -3.70 15.97
C ALA A 85 -5.74 -3.44 15.34
N PRO A 86 -6.83 -3.92 15.96
CA PRO A 86 -8.18 -3.55 15.55
C PRO A 86 -8.35 -2.03 15.54
N GLY A 87 -8.57 -1.44 14.36
CA GLY A 87 -8.70 0.01 14.16
C GLY A 87 -7.47 0.68 13.54
N ASP A 88 -6.36 -0.03 13.37
CA ASP A 88 -5.20 0.43 12.60
C ASP A 88 -5.47 0.30 11.09
N THR A 89 -6.30 1.19 10.59
CA THR A 89 -6.63 1.26 9.16
C THR A 89 -5.42 1.72 8.35
N GLY A 90 -5.47 1.47 7.04
CA GLY A 90 -4.48 2.00 6.12
C GLY A 90 -4.42 3.52 6.18
N LEU A 91 -5.57 4.20 6.32
CA LEU A 91 -5.60 5.66 6.50
C LEU A 91 -4.82 6.13 7.73
N LYS A 92 -5.00 5.48 8.89
CA LYS A 92 -4.31 5.87 10.13
C LYS A 92 -2.80 5.68 9.98
N ILE A 93 -2.37 4.47 9.67
CA ILE A 93 -0.94 4.10 9.66
C ILE A 93 -0.19 4.80 8.51
N HIS A 94 -0.80 4.95 7.33
CA HIS A 94 -0.14 5.59 6.20
C HIS A 94 0.20 7.07 6.45
N THR A 95 -0.56 7.76 7.31
CA THR A 95 -0.26 9.17 7.66
C THR A 95 1.05 9.32 8.43
N GLU A 96 1.45 8.30 9.19
CA GLU A 96 2.60 8.35 10.10
C GLU A 96 3.94 8.50 9.36
N TYR A 97 4.03 8.10 8.08
CA TYR A 97 5.22 8.31 7.24
C TYR A 97 5.47 9.79 6.90
N TYR A 98 4.50 10.67 7.16
CA TYR A 98 4.57 12.10 6.78
C TYR A 98 4.36 13.05 7.95
N THR A 99 3.75 12.59 9.04
CA THR A 99 3.48 13.38 10.24
C THR A 99 4.44 13.00 11.35
N GLY A 100 5.67 13.52 11.25
CA GLY A 100 6.70 13.48 12.30
C GLY A 100 7.10 14.88 12.74
#